data_AF-A0A6I7YWA2-F1
#
_entry.id   AF-A0A6I7YWA2-F1
#
_cell.length_a   1.000
_cell.length_b   1.000
_cell.length_c   1.000
_cell.angle_alpha   90.00
_cell.angle_beta   90.00
_cell.angle_gamma   90.00
#
_symmetry.space_group_name_H-M   'P 1'
#
loop_
_entity.id
_entity.type
_entity.pdbx_description
1 polymer ?
#
loop_
_entity_poly.entity_id
_entity_poly.type
_entity_poly.pdbx_seq_one_letter_code
_entity_poly.pdbx_strand_id
1 'polypeptide(L)'
;MPEDLISARLHARVRRDFPDGDVARGIEGALRVLGAELDSSRQSVERLLAAVLVIAAGDVDGFRSAVRLARLDWRDLLVAAGVAGGDRPRVLDGELGLPRP
;
A
#
# COMPACT_ATOMS: atom_id res chain seq x y z
N MET A 1 17.59 -11.23 8.38
CA MET A 1 17.31 -9.83 8.71
C MET A 1 15.91 -9.56 8.19
N PRO A 2 14.97 -8.95 8.94
CA PRO A 2 13.66 -8.66 8.37
C PRO A 2 13.88 -7.60 7.29
N GLU A 3 14.04 -8.10 6.07
CA GLU A 3 14.18 -7.34 4.84
C GLU A 3 12.98 -6.41 4.78
N ASP A 4 13.21 -5.12 4.54
CA ASP A 4 12.22 -4.06 4.62
C ASP A 4 10.85 -4.55 4.08
N LEU A 5 9.89 -4.76 4.98
CA LEU A 5 8.51 -5.17 4.66
C LEU A 5 7.84 -4.20 3.68
N ILE A 6 8.44 -3.01 3.51
CA ILE A 6 8.05 -1.97 2.58
C ILE A 6 9.15 -1.84 1.53
N SER A 7 8.81 -2.14 0.27
CA SER A 7 9.76 -1.96 -0.84
C SER A 7 10.18 -0.50 -1.01
N ALA A 8 11.35 -0.27 -1.63
CA ALA A 8 11.82 1.08 -1.96
C ALA A 8 10.81 1.89 -2.80
N ARG A 9 9.93 1.20 -3.54
CA ARG A 9 8.87 1.82 -4.36
C ARG A 9 7.77 2.42 -3.49
N LEU A 10 7.33 1.68 -2.48
CA LEU A 10 6.34 2.16 -1.51
C LEU A 10 6.88 3.36 -0.73
N HIS A 11 8.16 3.32 -0.31
CA HIS A 11 8.81 4.48 0.29
C HIS A 11 8.81 5.71 -0.63
N ALA A 12 9.10 5.53 -1.92
CA ALA A 12 9.04 6.63 -2.89
C ALA A 12 7.62 7.17 -3.07
N ARG A 13 6.61 6.28 -3.10
CA ARG A 13 5.20 6.67 -3.21
C ARG A 13 4.73 7.44 -1.98
N VAL A 14 5.04 6.96 -0.78
CA VAL A 14 4.67 7.64 0.48
C VAL A 14 5.24 9.06 0.52
N ARG A 15 6.53 9.25 0.21
CA ARG A 15 7.14 10.59 0.19
C ARG A 15 6.54 11.52 -0.87
N ARG A 16 6.02 10.96 -1.96
CA ARG A 16 5.40 11.73 -3.04
C ARG A 16 3.98 12.16 -2.68
N ASP A 17 3.22 11.26 -2.08
CA ASP A 17 1.81 11.49 -1.73
C ASP A 17 1.69 12.26 -0.39
N PHE A 18 2.66 12.12 0.51
CA PHE A 18 2.75 12.80 1.81
C PHE A 18 4.08 13.60 1.88
N PRO A 19 4.10 14.88 1.45
CA PRO A 19 5.32 15.68 1.45
C PRO A 19 5.75 16.12 2.87
N ASP A 20 4.85 16.07 3.85
CA ASP A 20 5.17 16.31 5.25
C ASP A 20 5.96 15.14 5.82
N GLY A 21 7.18 15.42 6.31
CA GLY A 21 8.10 14.39 6.79
C GLY A 21 7.65 13.65 8.04
N ASP A 22 6.87 14.29 8.92
CA ASP A 22 6.36 13.64 10.12
C ASP A 22 5.15 12.76 9.79
N VAL A 23 4.28 13.22 8.89
CA VAL A 23 3.18 12.41 8.34
C VAL A 23 3.72 11.21 7.59
N ALA A 24 4.71 11.39 6.71
CA ALA A 24 5.33 10.31 5.94
C ALA A 24 5.92 9.22 6.84
N ARG A 25 6.65 9.60 7.91
CA ARG A 25 7.16 8.63 8.89
C ARG A 25 6.04 7.86 9.59
N GLY A 26 4.94 8.54 9.93
CA GLY A 26 3.77 7.91 10.52
C GLY A 26 3.10 6.88 9.59
N ILE A 27 2.93 7.25 8.31
CA ILE A 27 2.40 6.37 7.26
C ILE A 27 3.32 5.14 7.08
N GLU A 28 4.63 5.34 6.95
CA GLU A 28 5.60 4.25 6.83
C GLU A 28 5.56 3.30 8.02
N GLY A 29 5.49 3.84 9.25
CA GLY A 29 5.35 3.03 10.46
C GLY A 29 4.08 2.16 10.44
N ALA A 30 2.94 2.77 10.08
CA ALA A 30 1.67 2.06 9.98
C ALA A 30 1.67 0.98 8.88
N LEU A 31 2.29 1.25 7.74
CA LEU A 31 2.46 0.27 6.67
C LEU A 31 3.31 -0.93 7.09
N ARG A 32 4.38 -0.74 7.89
CA ARG A 32 5.20 -1.86 8.37
C ARG A 32 4.40 -2.78 9.29
N VAL A 33 3.62 -2.19 10.20
CA VAL A 33 2.76 -2.95 11.11
C VAL A 33 1.70 -3.71 10.32
N LEU A 34 1.02 -3.04 9.39
CA LEU A 34 0.03 -3.68 8.53
C LEU A 34 0.65 -4.79 7.67
N GLY A 35 1.85 -4.56 7.13
CA GLY A 35 2.56 -5.56 6.33
C GLY A 35 2.85 -6.83 7.11
N ALA A 36 3.30 -6.70 8.36
CA ALA A 36 3.51 -7.84 9.25
C ALA A 36 2.20 -8.59 9.59
N GLU A 37 1.08 -7.87 9.76
CA GLU A 37 -0.24 -8.48 9.98
C GLU A 37 -0.72 -9.27 8.74
N LEU A 38 -0.46 -8.74 7.55
CA LEU A 38 -0.88 -9.30 6.26
C LEU A 38 0.09 -10.33 5.69
N ASP A 39 1.29 -10.50 6.25
CA ASP A 39 2.31 -11.46 5.79
C ASP A 39 1.83 -12.92 5.81
N SER A 40 0.86 -13.21 6.69
CA SER A 40 0.19 -14.52 6.75
C SER A 40 -0.79 -14.77 5.58
N SER A 41 -1.11 -13.75 4.78
CA SER A 41 -2.00 -13.88 3.64
C SER A 41 -1.26 -14.50 2.45
N ARG A 42 -1.93 -15.34 1.64
CA ARG A 42 -1.36 -15.90 0.39
C ARG A 42 -1.20 -14.85 -0.73
N GLN A 43 -1.27 -13.56 -0.41
CA GLN A 43 -1.18 -12.45 -1.34
C GLN A 43 0.16 -11.72 -1.14
N SER A 44 0.61 -11.01 -2.18
CA SER A 44 1.78 -10.15 -2.04
C SER A 44 1.46 -9.00 -1.08
N VAL A 45 2.18 -8.93 0.04
CA VAL A 45 2.05 -7.84 1.02
C VAL A 45 2.26 -6.48 0.35
N GLU A 46 3.25 -6.37 -0.52
CA GLU A 46 3.52 -5.14 -1.28
C GLU A 46 2.29 -4.67 -2.09
N ARG A 47 1.55 -5.61 -2.68
CA ARG A 47 0.32 -5.31 -3.43
C ARG A 47 -0.79 -4.74 -2.52
N LEU A 48 -0.94 -5.31 -1.33
CA LEU A 48 -1.94 -4.84 -0.36
C LEU A 48 -1.57 -3.45 0.16
N LEU A 49 -0.31 -3.24 0.52
CA LEU A 49 0.19 -1.94 0.95
C LEU A 49 0.07 -0.88 -0.15
N ALA A 50 0.31 -1.25 -1.40
CA ALA A 50 0.09 -0.36 -2.54
C ALA A 50 -1.38 0.05 -2.70
N ALA A 51 -2.32 -0.89 -2.56
CA ALA A 51 -3.74 -0.60 -2.62
C ALA A 51 -4.17 0.37 -1.51
N VAL A 52 -3.59 0.25 -0.31
CA VAL A 52 -3.81 1.23 0.77
C VAL A 52 -3.37 2.62 0.35
N LEU A 53 -2.20 2.77 -0.28
CA LEU A 53 -1.70 4.07 -0.74
C LEU A 53 -2.51 4.63 -1.91
N VAL A 54 -3.00 3.78 -2.81
CA VAL A 54 -3.88 4.20 -3.92
C VAL A 54 -5.18 4.79 -3.38
N ILE A 55 -5.82 4.14 -2.40
CA ILE A 55 -7.04 4.67 -1.76
C ILE A 55 -6.74 5.93 -0.95
N ALA A 56 -5.59 5.97 -0.27
CA ALA A 56 -5.19 7.12 0.52
C ALA A 56 -5.05 8.38 -0.34
N ALA A 57 -4.48 8.27 -1.55
CA ALA A 57 -4.32 9.38 -2.49
C ALA A 57 -3.72 10.67 -1.88
N GLY A 58 -2.81 10.52 -0.91
CA GLY A 58 -2.18 11.64 -0.16
C GLY A 58 -3.00 12.19 1.01
N ASP A 59 -4.17 11.62 1.30
CA ASP A 59 -4.99 11.94 2.47
C ASP A 59 -4.78 10.93 3.62
N VAL A 60 -4.59 11.47 4.83
CA VAL A 60 -4.36 10.68 6.05
C VAL A 60 -5.64 9.98 6.50
N ASP A 61 -6.80 10.60 6.32
CA ASP A 61 -8.07 9.99 6.71
C ASP A 61 -8.50 8.88 5.72
N GLY A 62 -8.24 9.10 4.43
CA GLY A 62 -8.27 8.07 3.39
C GLY A 62 -7.34 6.89 3.72
N PHE A 63 -6.09 7.16 4.11
CA PHE A 63 -5.14 6.13 4.53
C PHE A 63 -5.68 5.31 5.71
N ARG A 64 -6.14 5.97 6.77
CA ARG A 64 -6.70 5.29 7.95
C ARG A 64 -7.90 4.41 7.59
N SER A 65 -8.74 4.88 6.68
CA SER A 65 -9.91 4.13 6.20
C SER A 65 -9.49 2.90 5.40
N ALA A 66 -8.49 3.05 4.53
CA ALA A 66 -7.92 1.94 3.76
C ALA A 66 -7.24 0.89 4.67
N VAL A 67 -6.49 1.30 5.70
CA VAL A 67 -5.90 0.38 6.68
C VAL A 67 -6.97 -0.42 7.42
N ARG A 68 -8.07 0.21 7.83
CA ARG A 68 -9.20 -0.49 8.46
C ARG A 68 -9.83 -1.51 7.51
N LEU A 69 -10.00 -1.14 6.24
CA LEU A 69 -10.54 -2.03 5.23
C LEU A 69 -9.60 -3.23 4.97
N ALA A 70 -8.30 -2.99 4.88
CA ALA A 70 -7.28 -4.04 4.71
C ALA A 70 -7.31 -5.09 5.83
N ARG A 71 -7.51 -4.64 7.08
CA ARG A 71 -7.63 -5.51 8.26
C ARG A 71 -8.94 -6.27 8.31
N LEU A 72 -10.03 -5.67 7.81
CA LEU A 72 -11.35 -6.30 7.78
C LEU A 72 -11.45 -7.34 6.67
N ASP A 73 -11.21 -6.92 5.43
CA ASP A 73 -11.11 -7.78 4.25
C ASP A 73 -10.20 -7.16 3.19
N TRP A 74 -9.03 -7.76 3.01
CA TRP A 74 -8.07 -7.34 1.99
C TRP A 74 -8.62 -7.46 0.56
N ARG A 75 -9.65 -8.28 0.33
CA ARG A 75 -10.31 -8.37 -0.99
C ARG A 75 -11.10 -7.11 -1.27
N ASP A 76 -11.85 -6.62 -0.28
CA ASP A 76 -12.60 -5.37 -0.40
C ASP A 76 -11.67 -4.18 -0.54
N LEU A 77 -10.50 -4.20 0.12
CA LEU A 77 -9.44 -3.23 -0.13
C LEU A 77 -9.04 -3.20 -1.61
N LEU A 78 -8.77 -4.37 -2.21
CA LEU A 78 -8.39 -4.45 -3.62
C LEU A 78 -9.52 -4.01 -4.55
N VAL A 79 -10.78 -4.25 -4.17
CA VAL A 79 -11.96 -3.74 -4.91
C VAL A 79 -12.05 -2.22 -4.80
N ALA A 80 -11.96 -1.67 -3.59
CA ALA A 80 -12.04 -0.24 -3.32
C ALA A 80 -10.90 0.54 -3.97
N ALA A 81 -9.70 -0.04 -4.06
CA ALA A 81 -8.57 0.54 -4.78
C ALA A 81 -8.74 0.52 -6.31
N GLY A 82 -9.85 0.01 -6.85
CA GLY A 82 -10.06 -0.15 -8.29
C GLY A 82 -9.23 -1.29 -8.91
N VAL A 83 -8.63 -2.15 -8.09
CA VAL A 83 -7.74 -3.25 -8.49
C VAL A 83 -8.52 -4.57 -8.68
N ALA A 84 -9.84 -4.55 -8.57
CA ALA A 84 -10.68 -5.74 -8.77
C ALA A 84 -10.98 -6.10 -10.23
N GLY A 85 -10.77 -5.21 -11.21
CA GLY A 85 -11.00 -5.48 -12.64
C GLY A 85 -9.79 -6.10 -13.35
N GLY A 86 -10.02 -6.88 -14.42
CA GLY A 86 -9.06 -7.78 -15.08
C GLY A 86 -7.71 -7.24 -15.60
N ASP A 87 -7.45 -5.93 -15.57
CA ASP A 87 -6.18 -5.29 -16.01
C ASP A 87 -5.13 -5.17 -14.88
N ARG A 88 -5.20 -6.09 -13.92
CA ARG A 88 -4.60 -6.08 -12.57
C ARG A 88 -3.09 -5.85 -12.42
N PRO A 89 -2.19 -6.21 -13.35
CA PRO A 89 -0.77 -5.90 -13.20
C PRO A 89 -0.45 -4.47 -13.66
N ARG A 90 -1.09 -4.00 -14.73
CA ARG A 90 -0.72 -2.76 -15.42
C ARG A 90 -1.04 -1.49 -14.64
N VAL A 91 -2.14 -1.49 -13.87
CA VAL A 91 -2.51 -0.33 -13.03
C VAL A 91 -1.56 -0.20 -11.85
N LEU A 92 -1.24 -1.31 -11.18
CA LEU A 92 -0.25 -1.31 -10.09
C LEU A 92 1.16 -1.01 -10.60
N ASP A 93 1.58 -1.58 -11.74
CA ASP A 93 2.86 -1.28 -12.37
C ASP A 93 2.92 0.16 -12.91
N GLY A 94 1.79 0.76 -13.29
CA GLY A 94 1.69 2.16 -13.68
C GLY A 94 1.80 3.11 -12.48
N GLU A 95 1.16 2.77 -11.37
CA GLU A 95 1.14 3.58 -10.15
C GLU A 95 2.39 3.42 -9.26
N LEU A 96 3.01 2.24 -9.27
CA LEU A 96 4.24 1.92 -8.51
C LEU A 96 5.51 1.98 -9.38
N GLY A 97 5.35 2.10 -10.70
CA GLY A 97 6.40 1.87 -11.69
C GLY A 97 6.63 0.37 -11.94
N LEU A 98 7.18 0.01 -13.10
CA LEU A 98 7.48 -1.37 -13.48
C LEU A 98 8.58 -2.00 -12.60
N PRO A 99 8.48 -3.28 -12.20
CA PRO A 99 9.62 -4.05 -11.66
C PRO A 99 10.79 -3.97 -12.66
N ARG A 100 11.96 -3.53 -12.18
CA ARG A 100 13.17 -3.64 -13.01
C ARG A 100 13.54 -5.12 -13.12
N PRO A 101 13.94 -5.58 -14.32
CA PRO A 101 14.29 -6.97 -14.59
C PRO A 101 15.51 -7.43 -13.79
#